data_AF-A0A518JNX6-F1
#
_entry.id   AF-A0A518JNX6-F1
#
_cell.length_a   1.000
_cell.length_b   1.000
_cell.length_c   1.000
_cell.angle_alpha   90.00
_cell.angle_beta   90.00
_cell.angle_gamma   90.00
#
_symmetry.space_group_name_H-M   'P 1'
#
loop_
_entity.id
_entity.type
_entity.pdbx_description
1 polymer ?
#
loop_
_entity_poly.entity_id
_entity_poly.type
_entity_poly.pdbx_seq_one_letter_code
_entity_poly.pdbx_strand_id
1 'polypeptide(L)'
;MNHSITCLCLVFASAGLAIGQEKAAPQDKPAEVAAASEAKEPADKPAANKEDAPEEAAKEKPADEAKDPKTEAPAAKPEKPKADASPEKPAAKPPTSMVPIGYTDTQKIPGQPWRVHDLLRPRPRAVTPGDDSPAAPPSDAIVLFDGSDLSHWGHQDRKAPGQYVPARWTVKDGYMEATRGTGYLCSLENVGSCQLHIEWASPEKVAGDGQGRGNSGIKLWGAFEIQVLDSYNNRTYADGQAGAVYGQYPPAVNATLPPGQWQAYDVIYEMPEFDGEGKLTKPAYVTVFHNGVLLHHHRELTGPTGRANSNYSEHPPGGSIMLQDHGNPVRYRNIWVRPL
;
A
#
# COMPACT_ATOMS: atom_id res chain seq x y z
N MET A 1 -42.03 52.88 33.22
CA MET A 1 -42.02 51.41 33.07
C MET A 1 -42.16 51.09 31.59
N ASN A 2 -41.25 50.26 31.08
CA ASN A 2 -40.88 50.12 29.66
C ASN A 2 -42.03 49.75 28.71
N HIS A 3 -42.04 50.38 27.54
CA HIS A 3 -42.85 50.01 26.38
C HIS A 3 -42.06 49.10 25.44
N SER A 4 -42.74 48.05 24.97
CA SER A 4 -42.29 47.11 23.95
C SER A 4 -42.61 47.68 22.56
N ILE A 5 -41.66 47.66 21.63
CA ILE A 5 -41.89 48.00 20.21
C ILE A 5 -41.34 46.87 19.32
N THR A 6 -42.28 46.23 18.63
CA THR A 6 -42.09 45.26 17.56
C THR A 6 -41.79 46.00 16.26
N CYS A 7 -40.76 45.58 15.51
CA CYS A 7 -40.40 46.18 14.22
C CYS A 7 -40.81 45.28 13.04
N LEU A 8 -41.31 45.96 12.01
CA LEU A 8 -42.14 45.50 10.90
C LEU A 8 -41.28 45.09 9.68
N CYS A 9 -41.65 44.00 9.01
CA CYS A 9 -41.12 43.59 7.70
C CYS A 9 -41.64 44.53 6.58
N LEU A 10 -40.76 44.92 5.66
CA LEU A 10 -41.07 45.69 4.45
C LEU A 10 -40.95 44.79 3.21
N VAL A 11 -42.06 44.70 2.47
CA VAL A 11 -42.18 44.10 1.12
C VAL A 11 -42.16 45.26 0.12
N PHE A 12 -41.35 45.16 -0.94
CA PHE A 12 -41.49 46.01 -2.13
C PHE A 12 -41.78 45.15 -3.36
N ALA A 13 -42.91 45.44 -4.00
CA ALA A 13 -43.26 44.99 -5.33
C ALA A 13 -43.07 46.14 -6.33
N SER A 14 -42.66 45.84 -7.56
CA SER A 14 -42.88 46.69 -8.73
C SER A 14 -42.87 45.84 -10.02
N ALA A 15 -43.94 46.01 -10.80
CA ALA A 15 -44.08 45.62 -12.21
C ALA A 15 -43.01 46.35 -13.06
N GLY A 16 -42.56 45.92 -14.24
CA GLY A 16 -43.12 45.10 -15.30
C GLY A 16 -43.04 45.90 -16.59
N LEU A 17 -42.23 45.48 -17.59
CA LEU A 17 -42.40 45.85 -19.00
C LEU A 17 -41.66 44.83 -19.88
N ALA A 18 -42.39 44.23 -20.81
CA ALA A 18 -41.91 43.27 -21.81
C ALA A 18 -41.90 43.91 -23.20
N ILE A 19 -40.85 43.67 -24.00
CA ILE A 19 -40.87 43.85 -25.46
C ILE A 19 -39.93 42.81 -26.10
N GLY A 20 -40.48 42.03 -27.06
CA GLY A 20 -39.82 41.72 -28.34
C GLY A 20 -38.92 40.49 -28.43
N GLN A 21 -39.35 39.50 -29.22
CA GLN A 21 -38.65 38.28 -29.59
C GLN A 21 -37.63 38.49 -30.73
N GLU A 22 -36.59 37.64 -30.79
CA GLU A 22 -36.11 37.06 -32.05
C GLU A 22 -35.60 35.63 -31.84
N LYS A 23 -35.90 34.74 -32.80
CA LYS A 23 -35.68 33.29 -32.79
C LYS A 23 -34.28 32.92 -33.28
N ALA A 24 -33.69 31.87 -32.70
CA ALA A 24 -32.75 30.98 -33.39
C ALA A 24 -32.90 29.53 -32.87
N ALA A 25 -32.88 28.58 -33.81
CA ALA A 25 -33.24 27.16 -33.67
C ALA A 25 -32.12 26.28 -33.04
N PRO A 26 -32.41 25.03 -32.65
CA PRO A 26 -31.53 24.19 -31.82
C PRO A 26 -30.57 23.33 -32.65
N GLN A 27 -29.46 22.91 -32.04
CA GLN A 27 -28.61 21.83 -32.55
C GLN A 27 -28.59 20.64 -31.60
N ASP A 28 -28.58 19.47 -32.23
CA ASP A 28 -29.01 18.16 -31.75
C ASP A 28 -28.08 17.50 -30.72
N LYS A 29 -28.70 16.77 -29.79
CA LYS A 29 -28.09 15.66 -29.04
C LYS A 29 -28.46 14.34 -29.74
N PRO A 30 -27.54 13.36 -29.89
CA PRO A 30 -27.96 12.00 -30.18
C PRO A 30 -28.39 11.27 -28.92
N ALA A 31 -29.50 10.53 -29.07
CA ALA A 31 -30.27 9.87 -28.05
C ALA A 31 -29.67 8.55 -27.55
N GLU A 32 -29.94 8.32 -26.28
CA GLU A 32 -29.87 7.10 -25.49
C GLU A 32 -30.92 6.07 -25.98
N VAL A 33 -30.53 4.80 -26.09
CA VAL A 33 -31.45 3.69 -26.30
C VAL A 33 -31.55 2.91 -24.99
N ALA A 34 -32.69 3.07 -24.33
CA ALA A 34 -33.12 2.22 -23.22
C ALA A 34 -33.67 0.90 -23.76
N ALA A 35 -33.29 -0.21 -23.14
CA ALA A 35 -34.05 -1.45 -23.16
C ALA A 35 -34.30 -1.86 -21.70
N ALA A 36 -35.56 -1.72 -21.29
CA ALA A 36 -36.08 -2.20 -20.03
C ALA A 36 -36.23 -3.73 -20.06
N SER A 37 -36.02 -4.39 -18.92
CA SER A 37 -36.76 -5.60 -18.59
C SER A 37 -36.95 -5.69 -17.08
N GLU A 38 -38.22 -5.85 -16.72
CA GLU A 38 -38.77 -5.93 -15.37
C GLU A 38 -38.47 -7.26 -14.68
N ALA A 39 -38.54 -7.22 -13.35
CA ALA A 39 -38.42 -8.34 -12.43
C ALA A 39 -39.59 -9.34 -12.51
N LYS A 40 -39.28 -10.62 -12.23
CA LYS A 40 -40.23 -11.57 -11.61
C LYS A 40 -39.50 -12.79 -11.03
N GLU A 41 -39.43 -12.86 -9.70
CA GLU A 41 -39.47 -14.12 -8.92
C GLU A 41 -40.96 -14.57 -8.80
N PRO A 42 -41.34 -15.79 -8.34
CA PRO A 42 -40.64 -16.65 -7.37
C PRO A 42 -40.70 -18.19 -7.61
N ALA A 43 -39.99 -18.90 -6.73
CA ALA A 43 -40.24 -20.23 -6.14
C ALA A 43 -40.35 -21.49 -7.03
N ASP A 44 -39.51 -22.50 -6.77
CA ASP A 44 -39.97 -23.71 -6.05
C ASP A 44 -38.81 -24.62 -5.58
N LYS A 45 -38.99 -25.24 -4.41
CA LYS A 45 -38.25 -26.39 -3.85
C LYS A 45 -39.20 -27.59 -3.98
N PRO A 46 -38.76 -28.87 -4.02
CA PRO A 46 -38.37 -29.53 -2.76
C PRO A 46 -37.44 -30.77 -2.84
N ALA A 47 -36.92 -31.14 -1.65
CA ALA A 47 -36.72 -32.50 -1.07
C ALA A 47 -35.82 -33.52 -1.82
N ALA A 48 -35.16 -34.52 -1.21
CA ALA A 48 -34.87 -35.01 0.15
C ALA A 48 -33.78 -36.10 -0.05
N ASN A 49 -32.67 -36.12 0.71
CA ASN A 49 -32.42 -36.87 1.95
C ASN A 49 -31.96 -38.35 1.75
N LYS A 50 -30.85 -38.70 2.45
CA LYS A 50 -30.45 -39.98 3.10
C LYS A 50 -28.92 -40.15 3.04
N GLU A 51 -28.21 -40.01 4.15
CA GLU A 51 -27.93 -41.04 5.19
C GLU A 51 -27.13 -42.23 4.64
N ASP A 52 -25.86 -42.36 5.06
CA ASP A 52 -25.38 -43.50 5.86
C ASP A 52 -23.84 -43.46 6.07
N ALA A 53 -23.46 -43.45 7.35
CA ALA A 53 -22.31 -44.14 7.96
C ALA A 53 -22.92 -45.07 9.05
N PRO A 54 -22.23 -46.00 9.76
CA PRO A 54 -20.77 -46.17 9.96
C PRO A 54 -20.30 -47.66 10.11
N GLU A 55 -19.00 -47.90 10.39
CA GLU A 55 -18.43 -48.97 11.28
C GLU A 55 -16.88 -48.86 11.28
N GLU A 56 -16.16 -48.52 12.38
CA GLU A 56 -15.57 -49.38 13.46
C GLU A 56 -14.83 -50.66 12.97
N ALA A 57 -13.73 -51.20 13.54
CA ALA A 57 -12.67 -50.93 14.53
C ALA A 57 -11.60 -52.06 14.27
N ALA A 58 -10.29 -52.01 14.56
CA ALA A 58 -9.64 -52.19 15.87
C ALA A 58 -8.17 -52.67 15.65
N LYS A 59 -7.26 -52.31 16.59
CA LYS A 59 -6.07 -53.02 17.19
C LYS A 59 -5.08 -53.76 16.25
N GLU A 60 -3.75 -53.76 16.41
CA GLU A 60 -2.90 -54.02 17.59
C GLU A 60 -1.40 -53.85 17.20
N LYS A 61 -0.50 -53.61 18.17
CA LYS A 61 0.98 -53.71 18.12
C LYS A 61 1.38 -54.93 18.98
N PRO A 62 2.56 -55.61 18.87
CA PRO A 62 3.88 -54.99 19.20
C PRO A 62 5.17 -55.65 18.60
N ALA A 63 6.33 -55.04 18.95
CA ALA A 63 7.67 -55.63 19.30
C ALA A 63 8.39 -56.60 18.31
N ASP A 64 9.71 -56.77 18.25
CA ASP A 64 10.97 -56.16 18.75
C ASP A 64 12.11 -57.01 18.11
N GLU A 65 13.37 -56.63 18.35
CA GLU A 65 14.61 -57.41 18.29
C GLU A 65 15.49 -57.43 17.03
N ALA A 66 16.67 -56.84 17.25
CA ALA A 66 17.90 -56.99 16.51
C ALA A 66 18.64 -58.30 16.83
N LYS A 67 19.41 -58.82 15.86
CA LYS A 67 20.62 -59.63 16.08
C LYS A 67 21.49 -59.73 14.81
N ASP A 68 22.63 -59.04 14.84
CA ASP A 68 23.88 -59.37 14.14
C ASP A 68 24.71 -60.36 15.00
N PRO A 69 25.92 -60.86 14.61
CA PRO A 69 26.63 -60.82 13.32
C PRO A 69 27.21 -62.19 12.88
N LYS A 70 27.64 -62.32 11.62
CA LYS A 70 28.79 -63.18 11.26
C LYS A 70 29.68 -62.52 10.20
N THR A 71 30.97 -62.73 10.43
CA THR A 71 32.17 -62.11 9.87
C THR A 71 32.54 -62.64 8.49
N GLU A 72 32.96 -61.78 7.57
CA GLU A 72 33.97 -62.11 6.56
C GLU A 72 34.74 -60.84 6.10
N ALA A 73 36.03 -61.06 5.81
CA ALA A 73 37.11 -60.07 5.71
C ALA A 73 37.20 -59.41 4.29
N PRO A 74 38.07 -58.40 4.08
CA PRO A 74 37.80 -57.27 3.19
C PRO A 74 38.25 -57.50 1.74
N ALA A 75 37.40 -57.09 0.78
CA ALA A 75 37.75 -56.98 -0.63
C ALA A 75 37.53 -55.55 -1.15
N ALA A 76 38.60 -55.01 -1.75
CA ALA A 76 38.71 -53.91 -2.71
C ALA A 76 37.66 -52.77 -2.72
N LYS A 77 38.16 -51.54 -2.49
CA LYS A 77 37.53 -50.25 -2.82
C LYS A 77 36.88 -50.26 -4.22
N PRO A 78 35.59 -49.92 -4.37
CA PRO A 78 35.06 -49.50 -5.66
C PRO A 78 35.37 -48.02 -5.92
N GLU A 79 35.85 -47.77 -7.11
CA GLU A 79 36.19 -46.48 -7.70
C GLU A 79 34.92 -45.61 -7.85
N LYS A 80 35.07 -44.30 -7.58
CA LYS A 80 34.00 -43.30 -7.64
C LYS A 80 33.50 -43.14 -9.09
N PRO A 81 32.18 -43.18 -9.38
CA PRO A 81 31.69 -42.92 -10.73
C PRO A 81 31.98 -41.48 -11.14
N LYS A 82 32.52 -41.31 -12.36
CA LYS A 82 32.74 -40.02 -13.03
C LYS A 82 31.41 -39.27 -13.14
N ALA A 83 31.41 -38.03 -12.69
CA ALA A 83 30.29 -37.12 -12.84
C ALA A 83 30.06 -36.82 -14.32
N ASP A 84 28.87 -37.15 -14.82
CA ASP A 84 28.39 -36.71 -16.13
C ASP A 84 28.24 -35.19 -16.12
N ALA A 85 28.82 -34.55 -17.15
CA ALA A 85 28.69 -33.13 -17.41
C ALA A 85 27.26 -32.81 -17.85
N SER A 86 26.47 -32.23 -16.94
CA SER A 86 25.17 -31.64 -17.27
C SER A 86 25.39 -30.41 -18.17
N PRO A 87 24.61 -30.22 -19.25
CA PRO A 87 24.82 -29.11 -20.17
C PRO A 87 24.58 -27.77 -19.48
N GLU A 88 25.57 -26.89 -19.62
CA GLU A 88 25.61 -25.54 -19.07
C GLU A 88 24.45 -24.71 -19.62
N LYS A 89 23.56 -24.28 -18.73
CA LYS A 89 22.46 -23.36 -19.06
C LYS A 89 23.07 -22.05 -19.58
N PRO A 90 22.68 -21.54 -20.76
CA PRO A 90 23.30 -20.34 -21.31
C PRO A 90 23.17 -19.17 -20.33
N ALA A 91 24.31 -18.53 -20.06
CA ALA A 91 24.41 -17.36 -19.21
C ALA A 91 23.38 -16.32 -19.64
N ALA A 92 22.55 -15.88 -18.68
CA ALA A 92 21.64 -14.78 -18.90
C ALA A 92 22.45 -13.56 -19.34
N LYS A 93 22.08 -12.96 -20.49
CA LYS A 93 22.70 -11.72 -20.96
C LYS A 93 22.57 -10.66 -19.84
N PRO A 94 23.64 -9.90 -19.55
CA PRO A 94 23.57 -8.81 -18.58
C PRO A 94 22.52 -7.78 -19.07
N PRO A 95 21.73 -7.19 -18.16
CA PRO A 95 20.74 -6.18 -18.54
C PRO A 95 21.45 -5.01 -19.24
N THR A 96 21.09 -4.76 -20.50
CA THR A 96 21.69 -3.76 -21.39
C THR A 96 21.19 -2.32 -21.15
N SER A 97 20.80 -2.01 -19.92
CA SER A 97 20.37 -0.67 -19.51
C SER A 97 20.69 -0.52 -18.02
N MET A 98 21.58 0.39 -17.65
CA MET A 98 21.77 0.73 -16.25
C MET A 98 20.46 1.37 -15.75
N VAL A 99 19.79 0.70 -14.80
CA VAL A 99 18.57 1.23 -14.17
C VAL A 99 18.88 2.63 -13.60
N PRO A 100 18.07 3.66 -13.87
CA PRO A 100 18.35 5.01 -13.40
C PRO A 100 18.43 5.07 -11.87
N ILE A 101 19.61 5.46 -11.36
CA ILE A 101 19.85 5.70 -9.93
C ILE A 101 19.51 7.15 -9.50
N GLY A 102 18.88 7.92 -10.41
CA GLY A 102 18.47 9.31 -10.27
C GLY A 102 18.42 10.02 -11.62
N TYR A 103 18.04 11.30 -11.63
CA TYR A 103 17.79 12.12 -12.81
C TYR A 103 18.43 13.51 -12.68
N THR A 104 18.67 14.18 -13.80
CA THR A 104 19.28 15.53 -13.84
C THR A 104 18.36 16.61 -14.41
N ASP A 105 17.22 16.20 -14.95
CA ASP A 105 16.29 17.00 -15.78
C ASP A 105 14.87 17.10 -15.21
N THR A 106 14.69 16.74 -13.93
CA THR A 106 13.40 16.81 -13.22
C THR A 106 13.15 18.18 -12.59
N GLN A 107 11.93 18.44 -12.13
CA GLN A 107 11.57 19.70 -11.48
C GLN A 107 12.35 19.90 -10.17
N LYS A 108 12.65 21.17 -9.82
CA LYS A 108 13.19 21.50 -8.48
C LYS A 108 12.12 21.21 -7.42
N ILE A 109 12.52 20.67 -6.29
CA ILE A 109 11.63 20.48 -5.14
C ILE A 109 11.41 21.86 -4.48
N PRO A 110 10.17 22.27 -4.19
CA PRO A 110 9.91 23.56 -3.54
C PRO A 110 10.73 23.74 -2.27
N GLY A 111 11.35 24.92 -2.12
CA GLY A 111 12.16 25.25 -0.95
C GLY A 111 13.49 24.50 -0.81
N GLN A 112 13.92 23.72 -1.82
CA GLN A 112 15.15 22.92 -1.76
C GLN A 112 16.08 23.19 -2.97
N PRO A 113 17.40 22.96 -2.82
CA PRO A 113 18.35 23.09 -3.93
C PRO A 113 18.31 21.88 -4.89
N TRP A 114 17.60 20.82 -4.53
CA TRP A 114 17.58 19.53 -5.23
C TRP A 114 16.40 19.43 -6.20
N ARG A 115 16.56 18.60 -7.24
CA ARG A 115 15.44 18.16 -8.09
C ARG A 115 14.77 16.91 -7.53
N VAL A 116 13.54 16.63 -7.97
CA VAL A 116 12.85 15.37 -7.68
C VAL A 116 13.71 14.22 -8.21
N HIS A 117 14.13 13.29 -7.35
CA HIS A 117 14.97 12.16 -7.74
C HIS A 117 16.37 12.53 -8.25
N ASP A 118 16.92 13.65 -7.78
CA ASP A 118 18.22 14.18 -8.20
C ASP A 118 19.36 13.15 -8.03
N LEU A 119 20.09 12.92 -9.13
CA LEU A 119 21.22 11.96 -9.19
C LEU A 119 22.35 12.31 -8.22
N LEU A 120 22.56 13.60 -7.95
CA LEU A 120 23.69 14.11 -7.15
C LEU A 120 23.32 14.34 -5.69
N ARG A 121 22.07 14.13 -5.29
CA ARG A 121 21.63 14.27 -3.91
C ARG A 121 22.35 13.24 -3.02
N PRO A 122 23.00 13.68 -1.92
CA PRO A 122 23.66 12.76 -1.00
C PRO A 122 22.73 11.65 -0.51
N ARG A 123 23.22 10.41 -0.53
CA ARG A 123 22.46 9.26 -0.02
C ARG A 123 22.58 9.17 1.50
N PRO A 124 21.48 8.81 2.19
CA PRO A 124 21.53 8.51 3.61
C PRO A 124 22.48 7.36 3.94
N ARG A 125 23.19 7.50 5.06
CA ARG A 125 24.08 6.46 5.61
C ARG A 125 23.26 5.26 6.09
N ALA A 126 23.74 4.05 5.85
CA ALA A 126 23.13 2.83 6.42
C ALA A 126 23.39 2.69 7.92
N VAL A 127 22.39 2.21 8.66
CA VAL A 127 22.47 1.88 10.09
C VAL A 127 21.80 0.53 10.34
N THR A 128 22.34 -0.23 11.30
CA THR A 128 21.69 -1.45 11.81
C THR A 128 20.73 -1.05 12.93
N PRO A 129 19.43 -1.38 12.85
CA PRO A 129 18.47 -1.12 13.92
C PRO A 129 18.61 -2.12 15.09
N GLY A 130 17.93 -1.86 16.21
CA GLY A 130 17.84 -2.78 17.35
C GLY A 130 16.74 -3.86 17.18
N ASP A 131 16.56 -4.71 18.18
CA ASP A 131 15.73 -5.94 18.09
C ASP A 131 14.22 -5.76 18.39
N ASP A 132 13.76 -4.59 18.85
CA ASP A 132 12.43 -4.38 19.43
C ASP A 132 11.29 -4.12 18.42
N SER A 133 11.01 -5.06 17.53
CA SER A 133 9.81 -5.03 16.68
C SER A 133 9.15 -6.42 16.66
N PRO A 134 7.88 -6.57 17.11
CA PRO A 134 6.79 -5.68 16.74
C PRO A 134 5.93 -5.08 17.88
N ALA A 135 5.29 -3.93 17.60
CA ALA A 135 4.34 -3.29 18.52
C ALA A 135 2.93 -3.89 18.33
N ALA A 136 2.35 -4.40 19.42
CA ALA A 136 0.95 -4.83 19.42
C ALA A 136 0.01 -3.60 19.27
N PRO A 137 -1.15 -3.74 18.61
CA PRO A 137 -2.12 -2.66 18.52
C PRO A 137 -2.59 -2.23 19.91
N PRO A 138 -2.65 -0.91 20.21
CA PRO A 138 -3.31 -0.43 21.42
C PRO A 138 -4.82 -0.67 21.34
N SER A 139 -5.51 -0.69 22.49
CA SER A 139 -6.94 -1.04 22.57
C SER A 139 -7.88 -0.06 21.84
N ASP A 140 -7.41 1.14 21.53
CA ASP A 140 -8.16 2.17 20.79
C ASP A 140 -7.75 2.27 19.31
N ALA A 141 -6.86 1.39 18.83
CA ALA A 141 -6.53 1.33 17.41
C ALA A 141 -7.58 0.55 16.61
N ILE A 142 -7.79 1.01 15.39
CA ILE A 142 -8.47 0.26 14.34
C ILE A 142 -7.43 -0.70 13.76
N VAL A 143 -7.67 -2.00 13.90
CA VAL A 143 -6.83 -3.03 13.31
C VAL A 143 -7.25 -3.22 11.86
N LEU A 144 -6.39 -2.78 10.93
CA LEU A 144 -6.65 -2.92 9.50
C LEU A 144 -6.27 -4.32 9.00
N PHE A 145 -5.25 -4.96 9.61
CA PHE A 145 -4.86 -6.32 9.25
C PHE A 145 -4.09 -7.00 10.40
N ASP A 146 -4.66 -8.08 10.92
CA ASP A 146 -4.08 -8.91 12.00
C ASP A 146 -3.53 -10.26 11.51
N GLY A 147 -3.70 -10.57 10.22
CA GLY A 147 -3.32 -11.84 9.63
C GLY A 147 -4.48 -12.75 9.22
N SER A 148 -5.73 -12.41 9.55
CA SER A 148 -6.89 -13.28 9.25
C SER A 148 -7.38 -13.15 7.81
N ASP A 149 -7.70 -11.94 7.37
CA ASP A 149 -8.41 -11.67 6.12
C ASP A 149 -8.25 -10.20 5.66
N LEU A 150 -8.89 -9.87 4.54
CA LEU A 150 -8.85 -8.54 3.90
C LEU A 150 -10.19 -7.78 4.06
N SER A 151 -10.96 -8.04 5.12
CA SER A 151 -12.28 -7.42 5.34
C SER A 151 -12.24 -5.89 5.41
N HIS A 152 -11.13 -5.31 5.87
CA HIS A 152 -10.88 -3.87 5.92
C HIS A 152 -10.31 -3.30 4.61
N TRP A 153 -10.22 -4.10 3.54
CA TRP A 153 -9.52 -3.72 2.33
C TRP A 153 -10.34 -3.95 1.05
N GLY A 154 -10.14 -3.06 0.08
CA GLY A 154 -10.64 -3.19 -1.27
C GLY A 154 -9.62 -2.68 -2.29
N HIS A 155 -9.64 -3.19 -3.51
CA HIS A 155 -8.83 -2.61 -4.57
C HIS A 155 -9.51 -1.39 -5.16
N GLN A 156 -8.74 -0.34 -5.42
CA GLN A 156 -9.22 0.80 -6.19
C GLN A 156 -9.70 0.33 -7.57
N ASP A 157 -10.98 0.60 -7.90
CA ASP A 157 -11.47 0.35 -9.25
C ASP A 157 -10.73 1.27 -10.24
N ARG A 158 -10.14 0.66 -11.26
CA ARG A 158 -9.42 1.36 -12.34
C ARG A 158 -10.34 2.12 -13.27
N LYS A 159 -11.61 1.72 -13.35
CA LYS A 159 -12.62 2.34 -14.21
C LYS A 159 -13.44 3.40 -13.46
N ALA A 160 -13.44 3.35 -12.13
CA ALA A 160 -14.21 4.26 -11.27
C ALA A 160 -13.38 4.68 -10.03
N PRO A 161 -12.58 5.76 -10.14
CA PRO A 161 -11.86 6.32 -9.00
C PRO A 161 -12.80 6.61 -7.82
N GLY A 162 -12.40 6.23 -6.60
CA GLY A 162 -13.23 6.32 -5.40
C GLY A 162 -14.20 5.15 -5.16
N GLN A 163 -14.29 4.19 -6.08
CA GLN A 163 -14.99 2.91 -5.85
C GLN A 163 -14.01 1.77 -5.61
N TYR A 164 -14.47 0.75 -4.88
CA TYR A 164 -13.66 -0.41 -4.53
C TYR A 164 -14.22 -1.69 -5.16
N VAL A 165 -13.31 -2.53 -5.66
CA VAL A 165 -13.58 -3.93 -6.02
C VAL A 165 -12.99 -4.84 -4.95
N PRO A 166 -13.42 -6.12 -4.84
CA PRO A 166 -12.89 -7.04 -3.84
C PRO A 166 -11.36 -7.08 -3.82
N ALA A 167 -10.78 -7.14 -2.63
CA ALA A 167 -9.34 -7.32 -2.46
C ALA A 167 -8.88 -8.65 -3.09
N ARG A 168 -7.73 -8.64 -3.76
CA ARG A 168 -7.20 -9.78 -4.53
C ARG A 168 -5.78 -10.16 -4.13
N TRP A 169 -5.25 -9.53 -3.09
CA TRP A 169 -4.00 -9.94 -2.49
C TRP A 169 -4.17 -11.27 -1.78
N THR A 170 -3.09 -12.05 -1.70
CA THR A 170 -3.14 -13.38 -1.08
C THR A 170 -2.90 -13.24 0.41
N VAL A 171 -3.73 -13.86 1.25
CA VAL A 171 -3.49 -13.99 2.70
C VAL A 171 -2.99 -15.39 2.99
N LYS A 172 -1.84 -15.51 3.66
CA LYS A 172 -1.26 -16.78 4.12
C LYS A 172 -0.30 -16.52 5.28
N ASP A 173 -0.17 -17.49 6.18
CA ASP A 173 0.82 -17.48 7.26
C ASP A 173 0.84 -16.16 8.09
N GLY A 174 -0.33 -15.55 8.29
CA GLY A 174 -0.49 -14.30 9.04
C GLY A 174 -0.03 -13.03 8.32
N TYR A 175 0.26 -13.09 7.02
CA TYR A 175 0.56 -11.92 6.19
C TYR A 175 -0.31 -11.86 4.93
N MET A 176 -0.47 -10.65 4.40
CA MET A 176 -0.97 -10.45 3.03
C MET A 176 0.19 -10.18 2.07
N GLU A 177 0.10 -10.66 0.84
CA GLU A 177 1.13 -10.56 -0.19
C GLU A 177 0.59 -9.85 -1.43
N ALA A 178 1.33 -8.83 -1.88
CA ALA A 178 0.99 -8.05 -3.04
C ALA A 178 0.91 -8.91 -4.31
N THR A 179 -0.25 -8.88 -4.96
CA THR A 179 -0.48 -9.63 -6.19
C THR A 179 -0.33 -8.72 -7.39
N ARG A 180 0.64 -9.04 -8.26
CA ARG A 180 0.98 -8.23 -9.43
C ARG A 180 -0.22 -7.97 -10.34
N GLY A 181 -0.38 -6.72 -10.74
CA GLY A 181 -1.41 -6.30 -11.69
C GLY A 181 -2.79 -6.15 -11.07
N THR A 182 -2.91 -6.12 -9.75
CA THR A 182 -4.17 -5.87 -9.04
C THR A 182 -4.42 -4.39 -8.77
N GLY A 183 -3.38 -3.55 -8.77
CA GLY A 183 -3.47 -2.12 -8.46
C GLY A 183 -3.39 -1.83 -6.96
N TYR A 184 -3.68 -0.58 -6.57
CA TYR A 184 -3.64 -0.18 -5.16
C TYR A 184 -4.65 -0.99 -4.33
N LEU A 185 -4.19 -1.48 -3.18
CA LEU A 185 -5.06 -1.99 -2.13
C LEU A 185 -5.34 -0.84 -1.15
N CYS A 186 -6.59 -0.57 -0.84
CA CYS A 186 -7.03 0.59 -0.07
C CYS A 186 -7.77 0.12 1.18
N SER A 187 -7.52 0.77 2.33
CA SER A 187 -8.41 0.60 3.49
C SER A 187 -9.81 1.10 3.14
N LEU A 188 -10.84 0.41 3.65
CA LEU A 188 -12.23 0.84 3.52
C LEU A 188 -12.53 1.98 4.51
N GLU A 189 -11.79 2.05 5.60
CA GLU A 189 -11.78 3.15 6.55
C GLU A 189 -11.12 4.38 5.94
N ASN A 190 -11.76 5.53 6.16
CA ASN A 190 -11.17 6.83 5.90
C ASN A 190 -10.56 7.36 7.19
N VAL A 191 -9.26 7.63 7.16
CA VAL A 191 -8.51 8.11 8.32
C VAL A 191 -7.94 9.50 8.02
N GLY A 192 -8.08 10.43 8.96
CA GLY A 192 -7.46 11.75 8.93
C GLY A 192 -6.05 11.73 9.53
N SER A 193 -5.73 12.73 10.36
CA SER A 193 -4.54 12.69 11.22
C SER A 193 -4.53 11.42 12.07
N CYS A 194 -3.40 10.72 12.11
CA CYS A 194 -3.31 9.41 12.76
C CYS A 194 -1.89 9.02 13.17
N GLN A 195 -1.81 8.06 14.08
CA GLN A 195 -0.67 7.18 14.27
C GLN A 195 -0.92 5.87 13.51
N LEU A 196 0.00 5.45 12.65
CA LEU A 196 -0.04 4.21 11.88
C LEU A 196 1.15 3.32 12.29
N HIS A 197 0.89 2.04 12.52
CA HIS A 197 1.91 0.99 12.51
C HIS A 197 1.67 0.04 11.36
N ILE A 198 2.75 -0.37 10.70
CA ILE A 198 2.71 -1.32 9.60
C ILE A 198 4.03 -2.06 9.46
N GLU A 199 3.96 -3.38 9.41
CA GLU A 199 5.10 -4.22 9.08
C GLU A 199 5.08 -4.65 7.62
N TRP A 200 6.25 -4.64 6.99
CA TRP A 200 6.43 -5.05 5.61
C TRP A 200 7.70 -5.86 5.42
N ALA A 201 7.70 -6.76 4.44
CA ALA A 201 8.88 -7.51 4.05
C ALA A 201 9.03 -7.52 2.53
N SER A 202 10.20 -7.13 2.05
CA SER A 202 10.56 -7.34 0.65
C SER A 202 10.71 -8.84 0.35
N PRO A 203 10.61 -9.26 -0.92
CA PRO A 203 10.73 -10.67 -1.27
C PRO A 203 12.09 -11.26 -0.86
N GLU A 204 12.10 -12.46 -0.27
CA GLU A 204 13.34 -13.19 0.08
C GLU A 204 14.22 -13.41 -1.16
N LYS A 205 13.60 -13.76 -2.28
CA LYS A 205 14.28 -13.86 -3.56
C LYS A 205 14.51 -12.46 -4.14
N VAL A 206 15.75 -11.98 -4.04
CA VAL A 206 16.19 -10.73 -4.65
C VAL A 206 16.07 -10.79 -6.17
N ALA A 207 15.35 -9.82 -6.75
CA ALA A 207 15.22 -9.63 -8.19
C ALA A 207 15.07 -8.14 -8.52
N GLY A 208 15.70 -7.70 -9.62
CA GLY A 208 15.72 -6.30 -10.05
C GLY A 208 16.73 -5.44 -9.28
N ASP A 209 16.80 -4.16 -9.66
CA ASP A 209 17.71 -3.16 -9.08
C ASP A 209 17.00 -1.80 -8.99
N GLY A 210 17.52 -0.91 -8.15
CA GLY A 210 16.96 0.42 -7.94
C GLY A 210 15.49 0.36 -7.53
N GLN A 211 14.63 1.11 -8.24
CA GLN A 211 13.18 1.10 -8.04
C GLN A 211 12.48 -0.19 -8.51
N GLY A 212 13.20 -1.09 -9.18
CA GLY A 212 12.65 -2.37 -9.65
C GLY A 212 12.71 -3.48 -8.61
N ARG A 213 13.35 -3.26 -7.45
CA ARG A 213 13.66 -4.30 -6.46
C ARG A 213 12.82 -4.13 -5.20
N GLY A 214 11.81 -4.99 -5.04
CA GLY A 214 10.98 -5.02 -3.82
C GLY A 214 10.20 -3.71 -3.58
N ASN A 215 9.78 -3.04 -4.66
CA ASN A 215 9.08 -1.75 -4.61
C ASN A 215 7.59 -1.93 -4.30
N SER A 216 7.09 -1.09 -3.40
CA SER A 216 5.70 -0.84 -3.07
C SER A 216 5.65 0.57 -2.44
N GLY A 217 4.61 0.90 -1.69
CA GLY A 217 4.51 2.21 -1.05
C GLY A 217 3.27 2.31 -0.19
N ILE A 218 3.35 3.10 0.87
CA ILE A 218 2.27 3.35 1.82
C ILE A 218 1.82 4.78 1.63
N LYS A 219 0.64 4.99 1.03
CA LYS A 219 0.06 6.32 0.86
C LYS A 219 -0.89 6.63 2.00
N LEU A 220 -0.48 7.57 2.82
CA LEU A 220 -1.32 8.21 3.84
C LEU A 220 -2.33 9.10 3.13
N TRP A 221 -3.60 8.97 3.48
CA TRP A 221 -4.69 9.74 2.87
C TRP A 221 -4.74 9.58 1.33
N GLY A 222 -4.22 8.45 0.81
CA GLY A 222 -4.07 8.19 -0.63
C GLY A 222 -3.14 9.13 -1.41
N ALA A 223 -2.48 10.08 -0.75
CA ALA A 223 -1.75 11.18 -1.40
C ALA A 223 -0.26 11.25 -1.02
N PHE A 224 0.10 10.91 0.21
CA PHE A 224 1.46 11.10 0.74
C PHE A 224 2.14 9.75 0.97
N GLU A 225 3.11 9.43 0.12
CA GLU A 225 3.78 8.14 0.05
C GLU A 225 5.01 8.10 0.95
N ILE A 226 4.97 7.22 1.95
CA ILE A 226 6.16 6.72 2.62
C ILE A 226 6.63 5.49 1.85
N GLN A 227 7.84 5.61 1.31
CA GLN A 227 8.32 4.65 0.32
C GLN A 227 8.64 3.28 0.94
N VAL A 228 8.23 2.22 0.26
CA VAL A 228 8.59 0.82 0.59
C VAL A 228 9.48 0.28 -0.52
N LEU A 229 10.72 -0.05 -0.19
CA LEU A 229 11.68 -0.56 -1.16
C LEU A 229 12.70 -1.46 -0.48
N ASP A 230 13.13 -2.52 -1.14
CA ASP A 230 14.34 -3.23 -0.72
C ASP A 230 15.56 -2.32 -0.95
N SER A 231 15.96 -1.59 0.09
CA SER A 231 17.10 -0.67 0.08
C SER A 231 18.34 -1.29 0.74
N TYR A 232 18.33 -2.60 1.04
CA TYR A 232 19.47 -3.32 1.58
C TYR A 232 20.48 -3.63 0.48
N ASN A 233 21.60 -2.90 0.49
CA ASN A 233 22.62 -2.97 -0.57
C ASN A 233 22.04 -2.78 -1.99
N ASN A 234 21.05 -1.89 -2.12
CA ASN A 234 20.40 -1.56 -3.38
C ASN A 234 20.44 -0.04 -3.60
N ARG A 235 21.15 0.42 -4.64
CA ARG A 235 21.29 1.85 -4.92
C ARG A 235 20.13 2.37 -5.76
N THR A 236 19.52 3.47 -5.32
CA THR A 236 18.54 4.24 -6.07
C THR A 236 18.71 5.75 -5.80
N TYR A 237 17.77 6.58 -6.27
CA TYR A 237 17.74 8.00 -5.94
C TYR A 237 17.32 8.21 -4.48
N ALA A 238 17.94 9.19 -3.82
CA ALA A 238 17.90 9.30 -2.36
C ALA A 238 16.47 9.50 -1.80
N ASP A 239 15.62 10.23 -2.50
CA ASP A 239 14.23 10.53 -2.13
C ASP A 239 13.21 9.50 -2.65
N GLY A 240 13.66 8.30 -3.00
CA GLY A 240 12.78 7.16 -3.30
C GLY A 240 13.32 5.83 -2.82
N GLN A 241 14.23 5.83 -1.86
CA GLN A 241 14.57 4.63 -1.10
C GLN A 241 13.58 4.42 0.06
N ALA A 242 13.68 3.27 0.75
CA ALA A 242 12.83 2.95 1.90
C ALA A 242 12.80 4.08 2.94
N GLY A 243 11.60 4.46 3.35
CA GLY A 243 11.35 5.46 4.38
C GLY A 243 11.48 6.89 3.88
N ALA A 244 11.75 7.12 2.59
CA ALA A 244 11.64 8.45 2.00
C ALA A 244 10.18 8.93 2.00
N VAL A 245 10.00 10.24 2.17
CA VAL A 245 8.78 10.91 1.68
C VAL A 245 8.98 11.04 0.17
N TYR A 246 8.28 10.20 -0.60
CA TYR A 246 8.62 9.93 -1.99
C TYR A 246 8.69 11.22 -2.84
N GLY A 247 9.82 11.43 -3.50
CA GLY A 247 10.07 12.58 -4.38
C GLY A 247 10.28 13.92 -3.66
N GLN A 248 10.21 13.97 -2.32
CA GLN A 248 10.39 15.19 -1.55
C GLN A 248 11.64 15.13 -0.66
N TYR A 249 11.74 14.09 0.17
CA TYR A 249 12.77 14.00 1.22
C TYR A 249 13.34 12.59 1.39
N PRO A 250 14.68 12.42 1.30
CA PRO A 250 15.33 11.19 1.71
C PRO A 250 15.18 11.02 3.23
N PRO A 251 15.15 9.78 3.74
CA PRO A 251 15.19 9.55 5.17
C PRO A 251 16.54 10.02 5.75
N ALA A 252 16.61 10.30 7.05
CA ALA A 252 17.87 10.70 7.69
C ALA A 252 18.98 9.62 7.55
N VAL A 253 18.59 8.35 7.59
CA VAL A 253 19.46 7.16 7.47
C VAL A 253 18.72 6.05 6.71
N ASN A 254 19.46 5.07 6.21
CA ASN A 254 18.89 3.82 5.69
C ASN A 254 18.94 2.76 6.80
N ALA A 255 17.78 2.40 7.36
CA ALA A 255 17.63 1.41 8.44
C ALA A 255 17.08 0.06 7.94
N THR A 256 17.14 -0.21 6.64
CA THR A 256 16.55 -1.40 6.02
C THR A 256 17.31 -2.68 6.41
N LEU A 257 16.60 -3.67 6.93
CA LEU A 257 17.08 -5.04 7.15
C LEU A 257 17.19 -5.87 5.85
N PRO A 258 17.91 -7.01 5.84
CA PRO A 258 18.02 -7.88 4.67
C PRO A 258 16.67 -8.34 4.07
N PRO A 259 16.63 -8.70 2.78
CA PRO A 259 15.42 -9.16 2.11
C PRO A 259 14.75 -10.33 2.82
N GLY A 260 13.42 -10.33 2.84
CA GLY A 260 12.62 -11.34 3.55
C GLY A 260 12.41 -11.07 5.04
N GLN A 261 13.28 -10.28 5.68
CA GLN A 261 13.06 -9.87 7.06
C GLN A 261 11.96 -8.81 7.15
N TRP A 262 11.23 -8.85 8.26
CA TRP A 262 10.19 -7.88 8.57
C TRP A 262 10.81 -6.56 8.99
N GLN A 263 10.32 -5.50 8.37
CA GLN A 263 10.59 -4.11 8.68
C GLN A 263 9.35 -3.55 9.36
N ALA A 264 9.51 -2.62 10.29
CA ALA A 264 8.39 -1.88 10.87
C ALA A 264 8.50 -0.40 10.53
N TYR A 265 7.36 0.18 10.13
CA TYR A 265 7.16 1.62 10.15
C TYR A 265 6.17 2.00 11.24
N ASP A 266 6.56 2.99 12.03
CA ASP A 266 5.67 3.76 12.89
C ASP A 266 5.62 5.17 12.36
N VAL A 267 4.41 5.63 12.05
CA VAL A 267 4.19 6.90 11.38
C VAL A 267 3.19 7.73 12.15
N ILE A 268 3.53 8.98 12.45
CA ILE A 268 2.58 9.99 12.91
C ILE A 268 2.33 10.92 11.72
N TYR A 269 1.09 11.01 11.30
CA TYR A 269 0.65 11.84 10.19
C TYR A 269 -0.33 12.90 10.68
N GLU A 270 -0.05 14.15 10.34
CA GLU A 270 -0.97 15.28 10.52
C GLU A 270 -1.40 15.76 9.14
N MET A 271 -2.71 15.78 8.92
CA MET A 271 -3.28 16.22 7.65
C MET A 271 -3.14 17.74 7.44
N PRO A 272 -3.18 18.22 6.19
CA PRO A 272 -3.26 19.65 5.94
C PRO A 272 -4.63 20.19 6.35
N GLU A 273 -4.67 21.47 6.70
CA GLU A 273 -5.88 22.21 7.05
C GLU A 273 -6.07 23.41 6.12
N PHE A 274 -7.33 23.74 5.87
CA PHE A 274 -7.75 24.84 5.00
C PHE A 274 -8.78 25.70 5.73
N ASP A 275 -8.82 27.00 5.43
CA ASP A 275 -9.91 27.88 5.88
C ASP A 275 -11.16 27.72 5.00
N GLY A 276 -12.24 28.43 5.36
CA GLY A 276 -13.51 28.39 4.62
C GLY A 276 -13.46 29.02 3.21
N GLU A 277 -12.33 29.61 2.83
CA GLU A 277 -12.07 30.13 1.47
C GLU A 277 -11.19 29.16 0.65
N GLY A 278 -10.84 28.00 1.22
CA GLY A 278 -10.01 26.98 0.60
C GLY A 278 -8.53 27.31 0.56
N LYS A 279 -8.07 28.26 1.38
CA LYS A 279 -6.65 28.59 1.51
C LYS A 279 -6.01 27.69 2.58
N LEU A 280 -4.85 27.14 2.26
CA LEU A 280 -4.05 26.33 3.19
C LEU A 280 -3.67 27.16 4.43
N THR A 281 -4.05 26.68 5.61
CA THR A 281 -3.73 27.28 6.91
C THR A 281 -2.65 26.49 7.65
N LYS A 282 -2.58 25.17 7.45
CA LYS A 282 -1.57 24.28 8.01
C LYS A 282 -1.16 23.24 6.96
N PRO A 283 0.14 23.07 6.64
CA PRO A 283 0.57 21.99 5.76
C PRO A 283 0.50 20.62 6.47
N ALA A 284 0.62 19.55 5.69
CA ALA A 284 0.71 18.22 6.27
C ALA A 284 2.09 17.99 6.91
N TYR A 285 2.14 17.24 8.01
CA TYR A 285 3.38 16.86 8.69
C TYR A 285 3.49 15.35 8.84
N VAL A 286 4.71 14.83 8.82
CA VAL A 286 4.97 13.42 9.12
C VAL A 286 6.17 13.21 10.04
N THR A 287 6.01 12.33 11.01
CA THR A 287 7.11 11.71 11.74
C THR A 287 7.16 10.23 11.38
N VAL A 288 8.33 9.72 11.01
CA VAL A 288 8.50 8.32 10.56
C VAL A 288 9.65 7.69 11.32
N PHE A 289 9.39 6.53 11.91
CA PHE A 289 10.39 5.61 12.41
C PHE A 289 10.46 4.39 11.49
N HIS A 290 11.66 3.86 11.30
CA HIS A 290 11.90 2.60 10.58
C HIS A 290 12.75 1.70 11.47
N ASN A 291 12.17 0.58 11.90
CA ASN A 291 12.80 -0.34 12.86
C ASN A 291 13.27 0.42 14.12
N GLY A 292 12.40 1.27 14.67
CA GLY A 292 12.70 2.12 15.83
C GLY A 292 13.62 3.32 15.56
N VAL A 293 14.20 3.45 14.36
CA VAL A 293 15.10 4.55 14.01
C VAL A 293 14.31 5.72 13.42
N LEU A 294 14.40 6.90 14.04
CA LEU A 294 13.76 8.13 13.54
C LEU A 294 14.35 8.55 12.19
N LEU A 295 13.51 8.54 11.14
CA LEU A 295 13.89 8.92 9.77
C LEU A 295 13.46 10.34 9.43
N HIS A 296 12.25 10.72 9.84
CA HIS A 296 11.66 12.05 9.65
C HIS A 296 11.08 12.51 10.98
N HIS A 297 11.39 13.72 11.40
CA HIS A 297 10.89 14.31 12.64
C HIS A 297 10.03 15.52 12.33
N HIS A 298 8.70 15.40 12.51
CA HIS A 298 7.70 16.44 12.24
C HIS A 298 8.00 17.21 10.93
N ARG A 299 8.13 16.44 9.84
CA ARG A 299 8.56 16.94 8.54
C ARG A 299 7.38 17.52 7.78
N GLU A 300 7.46 18.81 7.48
CA GLU A 300 6.51 19.50 6.60
C GLU A 300 6.56 18.93 5.18
N LEU A 301 5.40 18.55 4.66
CA LEU A 301 5.22 18.07 3.29
C LEU A 301 4.94 19.25 2.35
N THR A 302 5.28 19.09 1.07
CA THR A 302 5.10 20.18 0.07
C THR A 302 3.82 20.04 -0.77
N GLY A 303 2.98 19.05 -0.46
CA GLY A 303 1.83 18.63 -1.26
C GLY A 303 1.83 17.12 -1.54
N PRO A 304 0.83 16.59 -2.26
CA PRO A 304 0.76 15.17 -2.61
C PRO A 304 2.05 14.68 -3.29
N THR A 305 2.50 13.48 -2.92
CA THR A 305 3.72 12.86 -3.44
C THR A 305 3.50 12.26 -4.83
N GLY A 306 4.55 12.29 -5.65
CA GLY A 306 4.54 11.69 -6.98
C GLY A 306 5.84 11.94 -7.71
N ARG A 307 5.90 11.54 -8.98
CA ARG A 307 7.06 11.79 -9.87
C ARG A 307 7.20 13.26 -10.31
N ALA A 308 6.24 14.09 -9.94
CA ALA A 308 6.21 15.53 -10.14
C ALA A 308 5.66 16.21 -8.89
N ASN A 309 6.01 17.47 -8.69
CA ASN A 309 5.45 18.26 -7.60
C ASN A 309 3.95 18.46 -7.82
N SER A 310 3.18 18.37 -6.74
CA SER A 310 1.75 18.64 -6.74
C SER A 310 1.43 19.68 -5.67
N ASN A 311 0.47 20.56 -5.95
CA ASN A 311 -0.02 21.52 -4.97
C ASN A 311 -1.09 20.89 -4.07
N TYR A 312 -1.26 21.45 -2.89
CA TYR A 312 -2.40 21.19 -2.03
C TYR A 312 -3.72 21.60 -2.71
N SER A 313 -4.76 20.84 -2.45
CA SER A 313 -6.15 21.16 -2.79
C SER A 313 -7.04 20.79 -1.60
N GLU A 314 -8.18 21.48 -1.45
CA GLU A 314 -9.18 21.11 -0.45
C GLU A 314 -9.55 19.64 -0.55
N HIS A 315 -9.92 19.07 0.59
CA HIS A 315 -10.17 17.65 0.68
C HIS A 315 -11.15 17.25 1.79
N PRO A 316 -11.76 16.05 1.69
CA PRO A 316 -12.47 15.43 2.80
C PRO A 316 -11.59 15.27 4.04
N PRO A 317 -12.19 15.15 5.25
CA PRO A 317 -11.46 15.10 6.52
C PRO A 317 -10.65 13.80 6.75
N GLY A 318 -10.66 12.88 5.80
CA GLY A 318 -9.96 11.60 5.88
C GLY A 318 -9.92 10.92 4.52
N GLY A 319 -9.17 9.83 4.44
CA GLY A 319 -8.95 9.07 3.21
C GLY A 319 -8.30 7.74 3.52
N SER A 320 -8.25 6.85 2.52
CA SER A 320 -7.70 5.51 2.72
C SER A 320 -6.19 5.53 2.96
N ILE A 321 -5.74 4.55 3.74
CA ILE A 321 -4.37 4.07 3.66
C ILE A 321 -4.28 3.19 2.40
N MET A 322 -3.40 3.53 1.46
CA MET A 322 -3.23 2.74 0.23
C MET A 322 -1.87 2.06 0.19
N LEU A 323 -1.86 0.77 -0.15
CA LEU A 323 -0.67 -0.03 -0.41
C LEU A 323 -0.49 -0.21 -1.92
N GLN A 324 0.70 0.10 -2.42
CA GLN A 324 0.98 0.10 -3.85
C GLN A 324 1.32 -1.31 -4.38
N ASP A 325 0.60 -1.77 -5.39
CA ASP A 325 1.09 -2.83 -6.27
C ASP A 325 2.03 -2.23 -7.33
N HIS A 326 3.34 -2.34 -7.11
CA HIS A 326 4.36 -2.00 -8.10
C HIS A 326 4.92 -3.25 -8.81
N GLY A 327 4.17 -4.36 -8.78
CA GLY A 327 4.50 -5.62 -9.43
C GLY A 327 5.58 -6.46 -8.74
N ASN A 328 5.94 -6.12 -7.50
CA ASN A 328 6.78 -6.92 -6.60
C ASN A 328 5.90 -7.56 -5.52
N PRO A 329 6.14 -8.83 -5.12
CA PRO A 329 5.35 -9.52 -4.09
C PRO A 329 5.82 -9.11 -2.68
N VAL A 330 5.68 -7.84 -2.34
CA VAL A 330 5.91 -7.32 -0.98
C VAL A 330 4.84 -7.89 -0.05
N ARG A 331 5.26 -8.33 1.14
CA ARG A 331 4.38 -8.86 2.18
C ARG A 331 4.11 -7.79 3.23
N TYR A 332 2.93 -7.83 3.83
CA TYR A 332 2.51 -6.93 4.90
C TYR A 332 1.83 -7.70 6.04
N ARG A 333 2.04 -7.25 7.28
CA ARG A 333 1.35 -7.77 8.48
C ARG A 333 1.22 -6.68 9.54
N ASN A 334 0.47 -6.97 10.60
CA ASN A 334 0.34 -6.12 11.79
C ASN A 334 0.10 -4.65 11.41
N ILE A 335 -1.05 -4.39 10.81
CA ILE A 335 -1.42 -3.04 10.36
C ILE A 335 -2.52 -2.53 11.26
N TRP A 336 -2.25 -1.43 11.94
CA TRP A 336 -3.23 -0.77 12.76
C TRP A 336 -3.03 0.74 12.73
N VAL A 337 -4.14 1.45 12.93
CA VAL A 337 -4.17 2.91 12.88
C VAL A 337 -4.97 3.44 14.05
N ARG A 338 -4.50 4.54 14.63
CA ARG A 338 -5.12 5.25 15.73
C ARG A 338 -5.34 6.70 15.30
N PRO A 339 -6.60 7.16 15.14
CA PRO A 339 -6.89 8.57 14.90
C PRO A 339 -6.31 9.47 16.00
N LEU A 340 -5.88 10.68 15.64
CA LEU A 340 -5.30 11.67 16.57
C LEU A 340 -6.25 12.83 16.88
#